data_AF-A0A8S1RMK3-F1
#
_entry.id   AF-A0A8S1RMK3-F1
#
_cell.length_a   1.000
_cell.length_b   1.000
_cell.length_c   1.000
_cell.angle_alpha   90.00
_cell.angle_beta   90.00
_cell.angle_gamma   90.00
#
_symmetry.space_group_name_H-M   'P 1'
#
loop_
_entity.id
_entity.type
_entity.pdbx_description
1 polymer ?
#
loop_
_entity_poly.entity_id
_entity_poly.type
_entity_poly.pdbx_seq_one_letter_code
_entity_poly.pdbx_strand_id
1 'polypeptide(L)'
;MPKSNCVNKLKKEMQYHFDMFGQTPNFTILDRNEYTSALGFITSIPIILQNDNFTLAISIGDRYSEPLIGIDRYFQLNISQCERYRMKDENSEDSENISVNLNCTQIPYEPCNMSHFTTKIQKKYFSIIRMGAIQCINRKYLHENSLTLQGQITSWSFRYISIQFSACQNTSQQQSCAPQEEIESVLQSGHYNVYKSDYLTTLDHPDQPFHEVITLEFSSFSISTSKTISQRYKISQTITDQGLIWEQIQHQSNIQQSEWREINEFYNHQFLIAHFIRLDYKLTNNIRTYVKLQTILGKLGGIFQILIMILVIILRPIVENFMKLEMVNSLFNFSDSFQTQQHPNISKEKEMKIQINRTQNQNKNQDLSKNQINYKLNQSSIQAWLMIFGCNKSQKQKFIFAKNKVNKNLEIVNILRKLQEIKILQKMLLTNDQYIFLKKYKRKIDQNGFSKTCIKYNSIYYLALIIKINSIRRINQKILIQIEKLINLRAD
;
A
#
# COMPACT_ATOMS: atom_id res chain seq x y z
N MET A 1 21.73 -20.78 -22.29
CA MET A 1 21.42 -19.82 -21.19
C MET A 1 20.59 -18.66 -21.75
N PRO A 2 19.30 -18.50 -21.39
CA PRO A 2 18.50 -17.43 -21.93
C PRO A 2 18.52 -16.19 -21.01
N LYS A 3 19.02 -15.06 -21.52
CA LYS A 3 19.09 -13.76 -20.82
C LYS A 3 17.76 -12.99 -20.78
N SER A 4 16.64 -13.57 -21.22
CA SER A 4 15.36 -12.84 -21.37
C SER A 4 14.47 -12.79 -20.12
N ASN A 5 14.82 -13.48 -19.03
CA ASN A 5 13.92 -13.61 -17.87
C ASN A 5 14.21 -12.63 -16.71
N CYS A 6 15.32 -11.89 -16.74
CA CYS A 6 15.68 -10.98 -15.65
C CYS A 6 14.89 -9.66 -15.71
N VAL A 7 14.68 -9.11 -16.90
CA VAL A 7 13.99 -7.82 -17.10
C VAL A 7 12.50 -7.93 -16.78
N ASN A 8 11.85 -9.04 -17.15
CA ASN A 8 10.42 -9.24 -16.84
C ASN A 8 10.18 -9.52 -15.35
N LYS A 9 11.15 -10.12 -14.65
CA LYS A 9 11.08 -10.31 -13.19
C LYS A 9 11.26 -8.98 -12.45
N LEU A 10 12.22 -8.16 -12.87
CA LEU A 10 12.42 -6.82 -12.31
C LEU A 10 11.22 -5.90 -12.58
N LYS A 11 10.62 -5.98 -13.78
CA LYS A 11 9.46 -5.18 -14.15
C LYS A 11 8.22 -5.57 -13.35
N LYS A 12 8.04 -6.87 -13.05
CA LYS A 12 6.96 -7.34 -12.16
C LYS A 12 7.19 -6.90 -10.71
N GLU A 13 8.42 -6.91 -10.20
CA GLU A 13 8.67 -6.48 -8.81
C GLU A 13 8.62 -4.95 -8.64
N MET A 14 9.01 -4.15 -9.65
CA MET A 14 8.93 -2.69 -9.55
C MET A 14 7.50 -2.13 -9.72
N GLN A 15 6.61 -2.86 -10.39
CA GLN A 15 5.24 -2.38 -10.65
C GLN A 15 4.33 -2.41 -9.39
N TYR A 16 4.75 -3.06 -8.30
CA TYR A 16 3.97 -3.17 -7.06
C TYR A 16 4.51 -2.33 -5.89
N HIS A 17 5.54 -1.49 -6.09
CA HIS A 17 6.23 -0.83 -4.96
C HIS A 17 6.25 0.69 -4.98
N PHE A 18 5.68 1.33 -6.00
CA PHE A 18 5.68 2.78 -6.09
C PHE A 18 4.29 3.32 -6.41
N ASP A 19 3.87 4.34 -5.64
CA ASP A 19 2.83 5.29 -6.00
C ASP A 19 3.13 5.87 -7.42
N MET A 20 2.11 6.37 -8.12
CA MET A 20 2.25 7.19 -9.34
C MET A 20 3.35 8.28 -9.27
N PHE A 21 3.82 8.67 -8.08
CA PHE A 21 4.91 9.62 -7.84
C PHE A 21 6.27 9.00 -7.45
N GLY A 22 6.45 7.68 -7.52
CA GLY A 22 7.75 7.06 -7.21
C GLY A 22 8.11 7.04 -5.73
N GLN A 23 7.13 7.21 -4.84
CA GLN A 23 7.31 7.09 -3.39
C GLN A 23 6.87 5.71 -2.91
N THR A 24 7.63 5.13 -1.99
CA THR A 24 7.19 3.93 -1.25
C THR A 24 6.00 4.33 -0.38
N PRO A 25 4.91 3.55 -0.34
CA PRO A 25 3.77 3.87 0.52
C PRO A 25 4.25 3.98 1.98
N ASN A 26 4.10 5.16 2.57
CA ASN A 26 4.31 5.35 4.00
C ASN A 26 3.13 4.74 4.74
N PHE A 27 3.32 3.55 5.31
CA PHE A 27 2.37 2.95 6.24
C PHE A 27 2.61 3.56 7.61
N THR A 28 1.61 4.29 8.13
CA THR A 28 1.61 4.70 9.53
C THR A 28 0.83 3.64 10.30
N ILE A 29 1.51 2.87 11.15
CA ILE A 29 0.85 1.98 12.11
C ILE A 29 0.16 2.91 13.12
N LEU A 30 -1.17 3.06 12.98
CA LEU A 30 -1.89 4.15 13.63
C LEU A 30 -2.08 3.96 15.14
N ASP A 31 -2.01 2.74 15.68
CA ASP A 31 -1.83 2.45 17.12
C ASP A 31 -1.78 0.92 17.32
N ARG A 32 -0.96 0.44 18.27
CA ARG A 32 -0.97 -0.96 18.72
C ARG A 32 -1.67 -1.03 20.07
N ASN A 33 -2.98 -1.21 20.06
CA ASN A 33 -3.75 -1.34 21.30
C ASN A 33 -3.76 -2.80 21.76
N GLU A 34 -3.06 -3.10 22.86
CA GLU A 34 -3.21 -4.37 23.57
C GLU A 34 -4.48 -4.30 24.42
N TYR A 35 -5.58 -4.86 23.92
CA TYR A 35 -6.79 -4.99 24.72
C TYR A 35 -6.69 -6.23 25.61
N THR A 36 -6.46 -6.04 26.90
CA THR A 36 -6.85 -7.02 27.92
C THR A 36 -8.35 -6.83 28.16
N SER A 37 -9.20 -7.64 27.53
CA SER A 37 -10.64 -7.56 27.76
C SER A 37 -10.93 -7.78 29.25
N ALA A 38 -11.53 -6.79 29.92
CA ALA A 38 -11.78 -6.78 31.36
C ALA A 38 -12.84 -7.79 31.86
N LEU A 39 -13.33 -8.70 31.01
CA LEU A 39 -14.22 -9.79 31.40
C LEU A 39 -13.54 -11.15 31.17
N GLY A 40 -13.03 -11.71 32.26
CA GLY A 40 -12.17 -12.89 32.36
C GLY A 40 -12.80 -14.25 32.10
N PHE A 41 -13.76 -14.38 31.20
CA PHE A 41 -14.32 -15.67 30.80
C PHE A 41 -14.61 -15.71 29.30
N ILE A 42 -13.62 -15.42 28.46
CA ILE A 42 -13.70 -15.88 27.07
C ILE A 42 -13.45 -17.39 27.13
N THR A 43 -14.52 -18.17 27.03
CA THR A 43 -14.43 -19.56 26.59
C THR A 43 -13.80 -19.50 25.20
N SER A 44 -12.48 -19.67 25.13
CA SER A 44 -11.79 -19.57 23.86
C SER A 44 -12.39 -20.58 22.89
N ILE A 45 -12.77 -20.11 21.71
CA ILE A 45 -13.24 -20.95 20.61
C ILE A 45 -12.14 -22.00 20.34
N PRO A 46 -12.48 -23.30 20.25
CA PRO A 46 -11.49 -24.34 19.97
C PRO A 46 -10.82 -24.06 18.63
N ILE A 47 -9.49 -24.08 18.62
CA ILE A 47 -8.72 -23.93 17.39
C ILE A 47 -8.41 -25.31 16.85
N ILE A 48 -8.89 -25.60 15.66
CA ILE A 48 -8.60 -26.84 14.96
C ILE A 48 -7.22 -26.76 14.31
N LEU A 49 -6.34 -27.67 14.69
CA LEU A 49 -5.03 -27.86 14.10
C LEU A 49 -5.15 -28.85 12.93
N GLN A 50 -4.81 -28.38 11.74
CA GLN A 50 -4.81 -29.12 10.48
C GLN A 50 -3.41 -29.05 9.87
N ASN A 51 -3.08 -29.97 8.97
CA ASN A 51 -1.76 -29.99 8.32
C ASN A 51 -1.40 -28.68 7.58
N ASP A 52 -2.42 -27.92 7.15
CA ASP A 52 -2.23 -26.67 6.42
C ASP A 52 -1.91 -25.46 7.32
N ASN A 53 -2.29 -25.52 8.60
CA ASN A 53 -2.08 -24.44 9.57
C ASN A 53 -1.12 -24.80 10.72
N PHE A 54 -0.84 -26.10 10.88
CA PHE A 54 -0.03 -26.62 11.98
C PHE A 54 0.77 -27.82 11.52
N THR A 55 2.09 -27.66 11.51
CA THR A 55 3.07 -28.73 11.36
C THR A 55 3.75 -28.95 12.70
N LEU A 56 3.86 -30.20 13.11
CA LEU A 56 4.64 -30.63 14.27
C LEU A 56 5.43 -31.89 13.88
N ALA A 57 6.75 -31.77 13.93
CA ALA A 57 7.68 -32.85 13.70
C ALA A 57 8.68 -32.89 14.84
N ILE A 58 8.97 -34.08 15.37
CA ILE A 58 9.77 -34.24 16.57
C ILE A 58 10.95 -35.16 16.22
N SER A 59 12.15 -34.79 16.63
CA SER A 59 13.29 -35.70 16.56
C SER A 59 14.08 -35.64 17.86
N ILE A 60 14.72 -36.76 18.18
CA ILE A 60 15.60 -36.86 19.33
C ILE A 60 16.99 -37.13 18.76
N GLY A 61 17.95 -36.31 19.16
CA GLY A 61 19.34 -36.44 18.79
C GLY A 61 20.21 -36.76 19.99
N ASP A 62 21.39 -37.31 19.72
CA ASP A 62 22.43 -37.54 20.72
C ASP A 62 23.12 -36.22 21.11
N ARG A 63 24.20 -36.30 21.89
CA ARG A 63 25.02 -35.15 22.30
C ARG A 63 25.67 -34.38 21.14
N TYR A 64 25.75 -34.97 19.96
CA TYR A 64 26.27 -34.37 18.74
C TYR A 64 25.15 -33.93 17.78
N SER A 65 23.90 -33.96 18.23
CA SER A 65 22.71 -33.68 17.42
C SER A 65 22.51 -34.67 16.26
N GLU A 66 23.15 -35.83 16.29
CA GLU A 66 22.86 -36.90 15.35
C GLU A 66 21.55 -37.58 15.73
N PRO A 67 20.66 -37.86 14.77
CA PRO A 67 19.37 -38.46 15.05
C PRO A 67 19.50 -39.83 15.73
N LEU A 68 18.89 -39.99 16.90
CA LEU A 68 18.81 -41.28 17.58
C LEU A 68 17.79 -42.19 16.89
N ILE A 69 18.25 -43.35 16.48
CA ILE A 69 17.42 -44.44 15.92
C ILE A 69 17.16 -45.44 17.05
N GLY A 70 15.96 -46.03 17.08
CA GLY A 70 15.59 -47.02 18.09
C GLY A 70 14.50 -46.55 19.05
N ILE A 71 13.48 -45.86 18.51
CA ILE A 71 12.17 -45.75 19.15
C ILE A 71 11.72 -47.15 19.56
N ASP A 72 11.12 -47.27 20.74
CA ASP A 72 10.65 -48.52 21.36
C ASP A 72 11.75 -49.48 21.83
N ARG A 73 13.02 -49.22 21.51
CA ARG A 73 14.17 -49.97 22.03
C ARG A 73 14.92 -49.20 23.12
N TYR A 74 15.23 -47.93 22.86
CA TYR A 74 15.98 -47.07 23.79
C TYR A 74 15.08 -46.08 24.50
N PHE A 75 14.10 -45.54 23.80
CA PHE A 75 13.18 -44.54 24.34
C PHE A 75 11.78 -44.71 23.78
N GLN A 76 10.81 -44.15 24.49
CA GLN A 76 9.42 -44.08 24.09
C GLN A 76 9.03 -42.62 23.88
N LEU A 77 8.25 -42.38 22.84
CA LEU A 77 7.61 -41.10 22.56
C LEU A 77 6.10 -41.33 22.66
N ASN A 78 5.42 -40.60 23.54
CA ASN A 78 3.98 -40.66 23.68
C ASN A 78 3.41 -39.28 23.38
N ILE A 79 2.55 -39.19 22.37
CA ILE A 79 1.82 -37.97 22.04
C ILE A 79 0.36 -38.20 22.44
N SER A 80 -0.24 -37.27 23.18
CA SER A 80 -1.64 -37.36 23.56
C SER A 80 -2.33 -35.99 23.49
N GLN A 81 -3.62 -36.00 23.17
CA GLN A 81 -4.49 -34.85 23.37
C GLN A 81 -5.22 -35.04 24.70
N CYS A 82 -5.02 -34.12 25.61
CA CYS A 82 -5.67 -34.15 26.91
C CYS A 82 -6.76 -33.08 26.98
N GLU A 83 -7.94 -33.49 27.41
CA GLU A 83 -9.10 -32.65 27.69
C GLU A 83 -9.37 -32.69 29.19
N ARG A 84 -9.27 -31.51 29.82
CA ARG A 84 -9.58 -31.29 31.22
C ARG A 84 -10.89 -30.53 31.31
N TYR A 85 -11.91 -31.15 31.87
CA TYR A 85 -13.21 -30.51 32.09
C TYR A 85 -13.49 -30.38 33.58
N ARG A 86 -14.12 -29.25 33.94
CA ARG A 86 -14.61 -28.99 35.30
C ARG A 86 -16.11 -29.24 35.32
N MET A 87 -16.61 -29.97 36.30
CA MET A 87 -18.05 -30.18 36.51
C MET A 87 -18.43 -29.65 37.89
N LYS A 88 -19.64 -29.09 37.98
CA LYS A 88 -20.26 -28.81 39.27
C LYS A 88 -21.11 -30.01 39.63
N ASP A 89 -21.00 -30.51 40.84
CA ASP A 89 -21.82 -31.62 41.29
C ASP A 89 -23.28 -31.14 41.45
N GLU A 90 -24.19 -31.65 40.62
CA GLU A 90 -25.60 -31.25 40.60
C GLU A 90 -26.36 -31.63 41.89
N ASN A 91 -25.85 -32.62 42.63
CA ASN A 91 -26.52 -33.18 43.80
C ASN A 91 -26.32 -32.38 45.10
N SER A 92 -25.50 -31.32 45.08
CA SER A 92 -25.25 -30.49 46.24
C SER A 92 -25.75 -29.07 45.99
N GLU A 93 -26.96 -28.76 46.44
CA GLU A 93 -27.52 -27.41 46.38
C GLU A 93 -26.63 -26.36 47.08
N ASP A 94 -25.79 -26.79 48.04
CA ASP A 94 -24.93 -25.91 48.85
C ASP A 94 -23.42 -26.16 48.70
N SER A 95 -22.95 -27.13 47.89
CA SER A 95 -21.50 -27.40 47.80
C SER A 95 -20.89 -26.85 46.50
N GLU A 96 -19.98 -25.88 46.64
CA GLU A 96 -19.09 -25.37 45.57
C GLU A 96 -18.02 -26.40 45.17
N ASN A 97 -18.31 -27.71 45.28
CA ASN A 97 -17.36 -28.74 44.92
C ASN A 97 -17.26 -28.82 43.40
N ILE A 98 -16.10 -28.40 42.88
CA ILE A 98 -15.75 -28.51 41.47
C ILE A 98 -14.93 -29.77 41.30
N SER A 99 -15.52 -30.79 40.67
CA SER A 99 -14.78 -31.97 40.24
C SER A 99 -14.01 -31.68 38.94
N VAL A 100 -12.78 -32.17 38.85
CA VAL A 100 -11.93 -32.01 37.66
C VAL A 100 -11.68 -33.39 37.07
N ASN A 101 -12.12 -33.60 35.84
CA ASN A 101 -11.83 -34.83 35.11
C ASN A 101 -10.82 -34.54 33.98
N LEU A 102 -9.89 -35.45 33.78
CA LEU A 102 -8.86 -35.40 32.76
C LEU A 102 -8.97 -36.65 31.89
N ASN A 103 -9.32 -36.44 30.63
CA ASN A 103 -9.34 -37.51 29.63
C ASN A 103 -8.21 -37.25 28.63
N CYS A 104 -7.34 -38.24 28.41
CA CYS A 104 -6.25 -38.13 27.43
C CYS A 104 -6.38 -39.22 26.39
N THR A 105 -6.44 -38.82 25.12
CA THR A 105 -6.43 -39.73 23.97
C THR A 105 -5.05 -39.80 23.37
N GLN A 106 -4.52 -41.00 23.17
CA GLN A 106 -3.22 -41.19 22.54
C GLN A 106 -3.32 -40.88 21.04
N ILE A 107 -2.34 -40.12 20.55
CA ILE A 107 -2.21 -39.72 19.15
C ILE A 107 -1.12 -40.59 18.52
N PRO A 108 -1.45 -41.38 17.49
CA PRO A 108 -0.45 -42.16 16.78
C PRO A 108 0.49 -41.23 15.99
N TYR A 109 1.77 -41.59 15.97
CA TYR A 109 2.80 -40.94 15.19
C TYR A 109 3.50 -41.96 14.30
N GLU A 110 4.14 -41.48 13.25
CA GLU A 110 4.90 -42.28 12.30
C GLU A 110 6.12 -41.51 11.79
N PRO A 111 7.13 -42.20 11.22
CA PRO A 111 8.25 -41.52 10.58
C PRO A 111 7.76 -40.54 9.51
N CYS A 112 8.24 -39.30 9.59
CA CYS A 112 7.86 -38.25 8.66
C CYS A 112 8.22 -38.62 7.22
N ASN A 113 7.32 -38.26 6.30
CA ASN A 113 7.54 -38.33 4.86
C ASN A 113 7.15 -37.00 4.20
N MET A 114 7.54 -36.77 2.95
CA MET A 114 7.20 -35.53 2.23
C MET A 114 5.70 -35.29 2.03
N SER A 115 4.84 -36.30 2.26
CA SER A 115 3.39 -36.17 2.18
C SER A 115 2.75 -35.57 3.45
N HIS A 116 3.49 -35.52 4.57
CA HIS A 116 3.05 -34.84 5.79
C HIS A 116 3.08 -33.32 5.64
N PHE A 117 3.91 -32.82 4.72
CA PHE A 117 4.10 -31.39 4.48
C PHE A 117 3.22 -30.96 3.31
N THR A 118 2.26 -30.06 3.52
CA THR A 118 1.33 -29.60 2.49
C THR A 118 1.86 -28.38 1.76
N THR A 119 2.40 -27.41 2.50
CA THR A 119 2.81 -26.11 1.94
C THR A 119 4.15 -26.18 1.20
N LYS A 120 4.35 -25.27 0.24
CA LYS A 120 5.61 -25.19 -0.51
C LYS A 120 6.81 -24.86 0.39
N ILE A 121 6.58 -24.08 1.44
CA ILE A 121 7.61 -23.65 2.40
C ILE A 121 8.05 -24.85 3.24
N GLN A 122 7.09 -25.60 3.80
CA GLN A 122 7.37 -26.83 4.55
C GLN A 122 8.17 -27.82 3.71
N LYS A 123 7.69 -28.14 2.48
CA LYS A 123 8.38 -29.07 1.58
C LYS A 123 9.81 -28.62 1.27
N LYS A 124 10.00 -27.33 1.00
CA LYS A 124 11.34 -26.78 0.73
C LYS A 124 12.26 -26.95 1.94
N TYR A 125 11.77 -26.65 3.14
CA TYR A 125 12.55 -26.78 4.37
C TYR A 125 12.94 -28.23 4.65
N PHE A 126 11.98 -29.15 4.66
CA PHE A 126 12.22 -30.57 4.97
C PHE A 126 12.93 -31.35 3.86
N SER A 127 12.99 -30.84 2.63
CA SER A 127 13.78 -31.47 1.56
C SER A 127 15.30 -31.46 1.81
N ILE A 128 15.77 -30.58 2.70
CA ILE A 128 17.20 -30.45 3.04
C ILE A 128 17.55 -31.31 4.26
N ILE A 129 16.55 -31.73 5.04
CA ILE A 129 16.73 -32.43 6.31
C ILE A 129 16.62 -33.93 6.11
N ARG A 130 17.46 -34.70 6.81
CA ARG A 130 17.36 -36.17 6.83
C ARG A 130 16.14 -36.59 7.65
N MET A 131 15.08 -37.03 6.98
CA MET A 131 13.79 -37.37 7.61
C MET A 131 13.79 -38.66 8.45
N GLY A 132 14.80 -39.53 8.34
CA GLY A 132 14.75 -40.92 8.84
C GLY A 132 14.47 -41.12 10.33
N ALA A 133 14.68 -40.11 11.18
CA ALA A 133 14.40 -40.18 12.62
C ALA A 133 13.39 -39.14 13.10
N ILE A 134 12.81 -38.35 12.19
CA ILE A 134 11.80 -37.36 12.54
C ILE A 134 10.44 -38.07 12.60
N GLN A 135 9.72 -37.89 13.69
CA GLN A 135 8.38 -38.42 13.91
C GLN A 135 7.35 -37.32 13.67
N CYS A 136 6.32 -37.64 12.89
CA CYS A 136 5.19 -36.80 12.57
C CYS A 136 3.91 -37.45 13.10
N ILE A 137 2.90 -36.64 13.40
CA ILE A 137 1.57 -37.17 13.73
C ILE A 137 1.01 -37.89 12.48
N ASN A 138 0.42 -39.07 12.67
CA ASN A 138 -0.14 -39.86 11.59
C ASN A 138 -1.24 -39.06 10.84
N ARG A 139 -1.09 -38.95 9.53
CA ARG A 139 -1.97 -38.12 8.71
C ARG A 139 -3.41 -38.63 8.63
N LYS A 140 -3.62 -39.95 8.60
CA LYS A 140 -4.97 -40.54 8.56
C LYS A 140 -5.72 -40.22 9.84
N TYR A 141 -5.03 -40.36 10.97
CA TYR A 141 -5.57 -40.00 12.27
C TYR A 141 -6.00 -38.52 12.34
N LEU A 142 -5.20 -37.59 11.82
CA LEU A 142 -5.55 -36.15 11.79
C LEU A 142 -6.79 -35.82 10.96
N HIS A 143 -7.05 -36.58 9.90
CA HIS A 143 -8.26 -36.39 9.07
C HIS A 143 -9.52 -36.90 9.78
N GLU A 144 -9.41 -37.99 10.53
CA GLU A 144 -10.52 -38.59 11.27
C GLU A 144 -10.76 -37.90 12.62
N ASN A 145 -9.70 -37.39 13.25
CA ASN A 145 -9.69 -36.80 14.57
C ASN A 145 -9.02 -35.42 14.52
N SER A 146 -9.85 -34.39 14.45
CA SER A 146 -9.37 -33.01 14.46
C SER A 146 -8.70 -32.69 15.80
N LEU A 147 -7.41 -32.37 15.78
CA LEU A 147 -6.72 -31.89 16.97
C LEU A 147 -7.20 -30.49 17.32
N THR A 148 -7.45 -30.23 18.60
CA THR A 148 -7.94 -28.92 19.04
C THR A 148 -7.20 -28.40 20.24
N LEU A 149 -6.78 -27.13 20.19
CA LEU A 149 -6.34 -26.39 21.37
C LEU A 149 -7.50 -25.51 21.85
N GLN A 150 -7.76 -25.57 23.15
CA GLN A 150 -8.89 -24.84 23.73
C GLN A 150 -8.61 -24.49 25.19
N GLY A 151 -9.04 -23.30 25.58
CA GLY A 151 -9.19 -22.88 26.96
C GLY A 151 -7.90 -22.47 27.63
N GLN A 152 -8.06 -21.96 28.85
CA GLN A 152 -7.00 -21.76 29.82
C GLN A 152 -7.09 -22.82 30.92
N ILE A 153 -6.02 -22.99 31.71
CA ILE A 153 -6.00 -23.97 32.82
C ILE A 153 -7.14 -23.77 33.82
N THR A 154 -7.70 -22.55 33.92
CA THR A 154 -8.82 -22.23 34.81
C THR A 154 -10.21 -22.37 34.17
N SER A 155 -10.28 -22.62 32.86
CA SER A 155 -11.55 -22.69 32.12
C SER A 155 -12.30 -24.01 32.34
N TRP A 156 -13.59 -24.01 31.98
CA TRP A 156 -14.48 -25.17 32.09
C TRP A 156 -14.05 -26.35 31.20
N SER A 157 -13.50 -26.07 30.02
CA SER A 157 -12.87 -27.05 29.14
C SER A 157 -11.51 -26.54 28.71
N PHE A 158 -10.46 -27.31 28.99
CA PHE A 158 -9.08 -27.03 28.65
C PHE A 158 -8.50 -28.20 27.86
N ARG A 159 -8.17 -27.96 26.60
CA ARG A 159 -7.58 -28.93 25.68
C ARG A 159 -6.17 -28.53 25.29
N TYR A 160 -5.24 -29.46 25.43
CA TYR A 160 -3.83 -29.28 25.14
C TYR A 160 -3.22 -30.56 24.57
N ILE A 161 -2.09 -30.42 23.91
CA ILE A 161 -1.31 -31.56 23.43
C ILE A 161 -0.17 -31.78 24.43
N SER A 162 0.01 -33.03 24.84
CA SER A 162 1.09 -33.48 25.70
C SER A 162 1.99 -34.42 24.91
N ILE A 163 3.28 -34.15 24.91
CA ILE A 163 4.31 -35.01 24.34
C ILE A 163 5.22 -35.44 25.48
N GLN A 164 5.31 -36.73 25.73
CA GLN A 164 6.17 -37.30 26.73
C GLN A 164 7.27 -38.10 26.04
N PHE A 165 8.52 -37.76 26.34
CA PHE A 165 9.70 -38.51 25.96
C PHE A 165 10.29 -39.13 27.21
N SER A 166 10.37 -40.46 27.23
CA SER A 166 10.85 -41.26 28.36
C SER A 166 11.83 -42.33 27.90
N ALA A 167 12.71 -42.77 28.80
CA ALA A 167 13.49 -43.98 28.57
C ALA A 167 12.56 -45.18 28.38
N CYS A 168 12.97 -46.16 27.56
CA CYS A 168 12.17 -47.37 27.34
C CYS A 168 12.06 -48.16 28.64
N GLN A 169 10.84 -48.53 29.01
CA GLN A 169 10.58 -49.40 30.16
C GLN A 169 9.85 -50.65 29.68
N ASN A 170 10.32 -51.82 30.11
CA ASN A 170 9.64 -53.08 29.83
C ASN A 170 8.30 -53.09 30.55
N THR A 171 7.22 -53.17 29.79
CA THR A 171 5.85 -53.31 30.32
C THR A 171 5.35 -54.72 30.06
N SER A 172 4.24 -55.11 30.68
CA SER A 172 3.60 -56.41 30.39
C SER A 172 3.20 -56.57 28.92
N GLN A 173 3.04 -55.47 28.18
CA GLN A 173 2.65 -55.46 26.76
C GLN A 173 3.85 -55.36 25.80
N GLN A 174 4.99 -54.82 26.25
CA GLN A 174 6.16 -54.55 25.39
C GLN A 174 7.45 -54.93 26.13
N GLN A 175 8.11 -55.99 25.68
CA GLN A 175 9.35 -56.55 26.25
C GLN A 175 10.60 -56.29 25.38
N SER A 176 10.55 -55.29 24.49
CA SER A 176 11.60 -55.06 23.47
C SER A 176 12.63 -53.99 23.87
N CYS A 177 12.67 -53.54 25.13
CA CYS A 177 13.64 -52.54 25.55
C CYS A 177 15.05 -53.14 25.63
N ALA A 178 16.06 -52.33 25.29
CA ALA A 178 17.46 -52.69 25.49
C ALA A 178 17.81 -52.81 26.99
N PRO A 179 18.94 -53.46 27.35
CA PRO A 179 19.45 -53.46 28.72
C PRO A 179 19.61 -52.03 29.25
N GLN A 180 19.34 -51.84 30.55
CA GLN A 180 19.37 -50.52 31.19
C GLN A 180 20.71 -49.80 30.99
N GLU A 181 21.83 -50.51 31.06
CA GLU A 181 23.17 -49.96 30.82
C GLU A 181 23.34 -49.41 29.38
N GLU A 182 22.78 -50.11 28.38
CA GLU A 182 22.79 -49.66 26.99
C GLU A 182 21.90 -48.41 26.83
N ILE A 183 20.69 -48.42 27.41
CA ILE A 183 19.78 -47.26 27.42
C ILE A 183 20.45 -46.04 28.05
N GLU A 184 21.07 -46.20 29.21
CA GLU A 184 21.76 -45.12 29.92
C GLU A 184 22.94 -44.56 29.13
N SER A 185 23.69 -45.43 28.43
CA SER A 185 24.79 -44.99 27.57
C SER A 185 24.32 -44.17 26.36
N VAL A 186 23.20 -44.55 25.74
CA VAL A 186 22.63 -43.87 24.57
C VAL A 186 21.93 -42.56 24.97
N LEU A 187 21.21 -42.57 26.09
CA LEU A 187 20.42 -41.43 26.58
C LEU A 187 21.16 -40.57 27.61
N GLN A 188 22.47 -40.76 27.80
CA GLN A 188 23.27 -40.02 28.76
C GLN A 188 23.05 -38.50 28.64
N SER A 189 23.07 -38.00 27.41
CA SER A 189 22.76 -36.61 27.07
C SER A 189 22.38 -36.50 25.60
N GLY A 190 21.50 -35.55 25.27
CA GLY A 190 21.10 -35.32 23.89
C GLY A 190 20.25 -34.08 23.70
N HIS A 191 19.63 -34.00 22.52
CA HIS A 191 18.78 -32.88 22.12
C HIS A 191 17.39 -33.37 21.70
N TYR A 192 16.37 -32.75 22.27
CA TYR A 192 14.99 -32.88 21.84
C TYR A 192 14.65 -31.72 20.91
N ASN A 193 14.40 -32.04 19.65
CA ASN A 193 14.21 -31.09 18.58
C ASN A 193 12.75 -31.12 18.13
N VAL A 194 12.12 -29.95 18.12
CA VAL A 194 10.75 -29.72 17.66
C VAL A 194 10.81 -28.82 16.44
N TYR A 195 10.46 -29.38 15.28
CA TYR A 195 10.21 -28.62 14.07
C TYR A 195 8.73 -28.30 14.00
N LYS A 196 8.40 -27.02 13.84
CA LYS A 196 7.01 -26.60 13.82
C LYS A 196 6.75 -25.47 12.85
N SER A 197 5.50 -25.36 12.40
CA SER A 197 5.06 -24.16 11.72
C SER A 197 4.69 -23.08 12.72
N ASP A 198 5.10 -21.85 12.41
CA ASP A 198 4.70 -20.63 13.09
C ASP A 198 4.35 -19.58 12.03
N TYR A 199 3.73 -18.48 12.44
CA TYR A 199 3.32 -17.42 11.53
C TYR A 199 3.90 -16.07 11.93
N LEU A 200 4.67 -15.49 11.03
CA LEU A 200 5.10 -14.10 11.15
C LEU A 200 3.98 -13.19 10.66
N THR A 201 3.56 -12.26 11.51
CA THR A 201 2.59 -11.22 11.11
C THR A 201 3.34 -10.06 10.47
N THR A 202 3.12 -9.83 9.17
CA THR A 202 3.67 -8.68 8.43
C THR A 202 2.53 -7.85 7.87
N LEU A 203 2.41 -6.60 8.29
CA LEU A 203 1.30 -5.73 7.87
C LEU A 203 1.58 -5.01 6.54
N ASP A 204 2.81 -5.07 6.05
CA ASP A 204 3.29 -4.33 4.88
C ASP A 204 2.84 -4.93 3.54
N HIS A 205 2.56 -6.25 3.51
CA HIS A 205 2.15 -6.94 2.28
C HIS A 205 0.62 -6.92 2.11
N PRO A 206 0.08 -6.41 0.99
CA PRO A 206 -1.37 -6.21 0.86
C PRO A 206 -2.17 -7.51 0.86
N ASP A 207 -1.66 -8.55 0.20
CA ASP A 207 -2.42 -9.77 -0.09
C ASP A 207 -2.57 -10.69 1.14
N GLN A 208 -1.50 -10.84 1.94
CA GLN A 208 -1.45 -11.79 3.05
C GLN A 208 -0.72 -11.20 4.26
N PRO A 209 -1.39 -11.01 5.40
CA PRO A 209 -0.74 -10.46 6.60
C PRO A 209 0.04 -11.52 7.39
N PHE A 210 -0.09 -12.80 7.04
CA PHE A 210 0.58 -13.90 7.71
C PHE A 210 1.50 -14.65 6.74
N HIS A 211 2.75 -14.82 7.13
CA HIS A 211 3.70 -15.65 6.42
C HIS A 211 4.09 -16.83 7.29
N GLU A 212 3.86 -18.03 6.76
CA GLU A 212 4.29 -19.26 7.41
C GLU A 212 5.83 -19.31 7.45
N VAL A 213 6.36 -19.66 8.61
CA VAL A 213 7.78 -19.93 8.84
C VAL A 213 7.91 -21.27 9.55
N ILE A 214 8.96 -22.03 9.27
CA ILE A 214 9.29 -23.24 10.01
C ILE A 214 10.37 -22.87 11.02
N THR A 215 10.09 -23.09 12.30
CA THR A 215 11.03 -22.88 13.40
C THR A 215 11.49 -24.22 13.93
N LEU A 216 12.78 -24.30 14.24
CA LEU A 216 13.38 -25.41 14.95
C LEU A 216 13.67 -24.94 16.37
N GLU A 217 13.04 -25.57 17.34
CA GLU A 217 13.37 -25.41 18.74
C GLU A 217 14.06 -26.67 19.23
N PHE A 218 15.11 -26.48 20.00
CA PHE A 218 15.86 -27.59 20.57
C PHE A 218 15.99 -27.39 22.07
N SER A 219 15.90 -28.50 22.80
CA SER A 219 16.05 -28.52 24.24
C SER A 219 16.98 -29.66 24.61
N SER A 220 18.04 -29.36 25.36
CA SER A 220 18.93 -30.43 25.85
C SER A 220 18.23 -31.28 26.90
N PHE A 221 18.56 -32.57 26.95
CA PHE A 221 18.17 -33.46 28.03
C PHE A 221 19.38 -34.25 28.55
N SER A 222 19.25 -34.74 29.77
CA SER A 222 20.17 -35.64 30.44
C SER A 222 19.34 -36.69 31.16
N ILE A 223 19.83 -37.93 31.26
CA ILE A 223 19.15 -38.99 32.00
C ILE A 223 18.96 -38.68 33.49
N SER A 224 19.81 -37.79 34.03
CA SER A 224 19.75 -37.35 35.43
C SER A 224 18.72 -36.27 35.72
N THR A 225 18.05 -35.71 34.71
CA THR A 225 17.13 -34.59 34.86
C THR A 225 15.82 -34.83 34.11
N SER A 226 14.71 -34.38 34.69
CA SER A 226 13.44 -34.28 33.98
C SER A 226 13.23 -32.83 33.58
N LYS A 227 12.83 -32.60 32.32
CA LYS A 227 12.53 -31.25 31.82
C LYS A 227 11.07 -31.14 31.44
N THR A 228 10.42 -30.08 31.92
CA THR A 228 9.07 -29.70 31.49
C THR A 228 9.17 -28.51 30.55
N ILE A 229 8.63 -28.67 29.34
CA ILE A 229 8.57 -27.63 28.32
C ILE A 229 7.13 -27.17 28.21
N SER A 230 6.90 -25.87 28.36
CA SER A 230 5.62 -25.22 28.16
C SER A 230 5.68 -24.33 26.92
N GLN A 231 5.03 -24.78 25.85
CA GLN A 231 4.85 -24.04 24.62
C GLN A 231 3.44 -23.43 24.56
N ARG A 232 3.37 -22.10 24.38
CA ARG A 232 2.10 -21.38 24.26
C ARG A 232 1.93 -20.78 22.87
N TYR A 233 0.73 -20.94 22.33
CA TYR A 233 0.28 -20.27 21.11
C TYR A 233 -0.78 -19.24 21.44
N LYS A 234 -0.66 -18.04 20.90
CA LYS A 234 -1.71 -17.02 20.93
C LYS A 234 -2.43 -16.95 19.58
N ILE A 235 -3.68 -16.51 19.60
CA ILE A 235 -4.39 -16.16 18.38
C ILE A 235 -3.92 -14.77 17.95
N SER A 236 -3.54 -14.62 16.68
CA SER A 236 -3.31 -13.34 16.03
C SER A 236 -4.38 -13.12 14.97
N GLN A 237 -5.20 -12.11 15.14
CA GLN A 237 -6.23 -11.70 14.20
C GLN A 237 -5.84 -10.38 13.55
N THR A 238 -5.93 -10.33 12.23
CA THR A 238 -5.75 -9.10 11.45
C THR A 238 -7.08 -8.72 10.82
N ILE A 239 -7.55 -7.52 11.15
CA ILE A 239 -8.75 -6.90 10.59
C ILE A 239 -8.27 -5.90 9.54
N THR A 240 -8.46 -6.23 8.26
CA THR A 240 -8.03 -5.38 7.15
C THR A 240 -9.22 -4.67 6.53
N ASP A 241 -9.18 -3.34 6.44
CA ASP A 241 -10.07 -2.56 5.57
C ASP A 241 -9.44 -2.41 4.19
N GLN A 242 -9.89 -3.21 3.23
CA GLN A 242 -9.43 -3.21 1.83
C GLN A 242 -10.17 -2.21 0.93
N GLY A 243 -11.16 -1.50 1.47
CA GLY A 243 -12.04 -0.71 0.64
C GLY A 243 -11.41 0.59 0.15
N LEU A 244 -11.51 0.86 -1.15
CA LEU A 244 -10.93 2.05 -1.78
C LEU A 244 -11.70 3.34 -1.43
N ILE A 245 -13.02 3.24 -1.30
CA ILE A 245 -13.94 4.35 -1.02
C ILE A 245 -14.70 4.07 0.27
N TRP A 246 -15.41 2.94 0.30
CA TRP A 246 -16.18 2.45 1.45
C TRP A 246 -15.35 1.50 2.29
N GLU A 247 -15.82 1.13 3.48
CA GLU A 247 -15.17 0.11 4.31
C GLU A 247 -15.46 -1.29 3.74
N GLN A 248 -14.39 -2.08 3.54
CA GLN A 248 -14.49 -3.49 3.20
C GLN A 248 -13.63 -4.29 4.17
N ILE A 249 -14.25 -4.73 5.26
CA ILE A 249 -13.57 -5.41 6.35
C ILE A 249 -13.36 -6.88 6.01
N GLN A 250 -12.11 -7.32 6.04
CA GLN A 250 -11.71 -8.72 5.94
C GLN A 250 -11.06 -9.16 7.25
N HIS A 251 -11.55 -10.25 7.82
CA HIS A 251 -10.95 -10.89 8.98
C HIS A 251 -10.05 -12.05 8.54
N GLN A 252 -8.81 -12.05 9.01
CA GLN A 252 -7.91 -13.19 8.88
C GLN A 252 -7.34 -13.50 10.26
N SER A 253 -7.29 -14.77 10.63
CA SER A 253 -6.73 -15.21 11.91
C SER A 253 -5.73 -16.33 11.69
N ASN A 254 -4.74 -16.39 12.56
CA ASN A 254 -3.80 -17.49 12.63
C ASN A 254 -3.31 -17.71 14.06
N ILE A 255 -2.63 -18.83 14.30
CA ILE A 255 -1.91 -19.09 15.54
C ILE A 255 -0.47 -18.60 15.41
N GLN A 256 0.03 -17.99 16.47
CA GLN A 256 1.42 -17.57 16.57
C GLN A 256 1.96 -18.03 17.91
N GLN A 257 3.19 -18.53 17.94
CA GLN A 257 3.83 -18.83 19.21
C GLN A 257 4.01 -17.55 20.04
N SER A 258 3.61 -17.60 21.32
CA SER A 258 3.81 -16.51 22.27
C SER A 258 4.95 -16.77 23.25
N GLU A 259 5.11 -18.01 23.72
CA GLU A 259 6.08 -18.34 24.77
C GLU A 259 6.64 -19.75 24.56
N TRP A 260 7.94 -19.90 24.81
CA TRP A 260 8.64 -21.17 25.03
C TRP A 260 9.33 -21.10 26.38
N ARG A 261 8.94 -21.96 27.32
CA ARG A 261 9.51 -21.98 28.66
C ARG A 261 9.93 -23.38 29.05
N GLU A 262 11.16 -23.49 29.54
CA GLU A 262 11.74 -24.72 30.06
C GLU A 262 11.85 -24.65 31.57
N ILE A 263 11.54 -25.76 32.24
CA ILE A 263 11.70 -25.93 33.68
C ILE A 263 12.45 -27.25 33.88
N ASN A 264 13.58 -27.19 34.58
CA ASN A 264 14.40 -28.36 34.88
C ASN A 264 14.17 -28.80 36.31
N GLU A 265 13.95 -30.08 36.50
CA GLU A 265 13.78 -30.74 37.78
C GLU A 265 14.67 -31.98 37.86
N PHE A 266 14.86 -32.51 39.07
CA PHE A 266 15.52 -33.79 39.25
C PHE A 266 14.71 -34.90 38.57
N TYR A 267 15.41 -35.91 38.05
CA TYR A 267 14.76 -36.99 37.33
C TYR A 267 13.72 -37.71 38.19
N ASN A 268 12.49 -37.78 37.68
CA ASN A 268 11.34 -38.36 38.39
C ASN A 268 11.07 -39.82 38.00
N HIS A 269 11.94 -40.46 37.22
CA HIS A 269 11.78 -41.84 36.70
C HIS A 269 10.57 -42.07 35.78
N GLN A 270 9.85 -41.02 35.38
CA GLN A 270 8.67 -41.10 34.51
C GLN A 270 8.96 -40.56 33.11
N PHE A 271 9.66 -39.42 33.01
CA PHE A 271 9.98 -38.81 31.73
C PHE A 271 11.29 -38.06 31.78
N LEU A 272 11.98 -38.04 30.64
CA LEU A 272 13.11 -37.14 30.41
C LEU A 272 12.60 -35.77 30.00
N ILE A 273 11.57 -35.73 29.13
CA ILE A 273 10.90 -34.50 28.73
C ILE A 273 9.39 -34.66 28.75
N ALA A 274 8.70 -33.70 29.36
CA ALA A 274 7.27 -33.49 29.24
C ALA A 274 7.01 -32.15 28.54
N HIS A 275 6.51 -32.19 27.31
CA HIS A 275 6.28 -31.02 26.49
C HIS A 275 4.78 -30.78 26.31
N PHE A 276 4.30 -29.65 26.84
CA PHE A 276 2.91 -29.23 26.78
C PHE A 276 2.72 -28.10 25.77
N ILE A 277 1.93 -28.35 24.73
CA ILE A 277 1.51 -27.36 23.75
C ILE A 277 0.08 -26.92 24.07
N ARG A 278 -0.11 -25.64 24.36
CA ARG A 278 -1.40 -25.08 24.80
C ARG A 278 -1.72 -23.74 24.17
N LEU A 279 -3.00 -23.40 24.18
CA LEU A 279 -3.46 -22.07 23.81
C LEU A 279 -3.21 -21.08 24.96
N ASP A 280 -2.75 -19.89 24.60
CA ASP A 280 -2.59 -18.74 25.47
C ASP A 280 -3.94 -18.02 25.61
N TYR A 281 -4.14 -17.34 26.74
CA TYR A 281 -5.35 -16.53 26.96
C TYR A 281 -5.29 -15.19 26.19
N LYS A 282 -4.13 -14.83 25.67
CA LYS A 282 -3.89 -13.58 24.94
C LYS A 282 -4.38 -13.70 23.48
N LEU A 283 -5.12 -12.69 23.03
CA LEU A 283 -5.50 -12.47 21.63
C LEU A 283 -4.78 -11.20 21.14
N THR A 284 -4.08 -11.28 20.01
CA THR A 284 -3.49 -10.10 19.35
C THR A 284 -4.42 -9.66 18.23
N ASN A 285 -4.94 -8.43 18.30
CA ASN A 285 -5.76 -7.83 17.25
C ASN A 285 -4.95 -6.75 16.52
N ASN A 286 -4.64 -6.99 15.26
CA ASN A 286 -3.98 -6.03 14.39
C ASN A 286 -5.02 -5.38 13.48
N ILE A 287 -5.14 -4.05 13.51
CA ILE A 287 -6.03 -3.31 12.61
C ILE A 287 -5.18 -2.73 11.48
N ARG A 288 -5.52 -3.07 10.25
CA ARG A 288 -4.84 -2.63 9.04
C ARG A 288 -5.80 -1.83 8.18
N THR A 289 -5.50 -0.56 7.94
CA THR A 289 -6.31 0.33 7.10
C THR A 289 -5.47 0.88 5.96
N TYR A 290 -5.99 0.80 4.73
CA TYR A 290 -5.34 1.43 3.59
C TYR A 290 -5.78 2.88 3.43
N VAL A 291 -4.90 3.69 2.84
CA VAL A 291 -5.24 5.07 2.51
C VAL A 291 -6.35 5.06 1.45
N LYS A 292 -7.55 5.48 1.84
CA LYS A 292 -8.70 5.56 0.95
C LYS A 292 -8.52 6.65 -0.09
N LEU A 293 -9.16 6.48 -1.26
CA LEU A 293 -9.14 7.46 -2.34
C LEU A 293 -9.64 8.82 -1.88
N GLN A 294 -10.65 8.87 -1.01
CA GLN A 294 -11.14 10.11 -0.39
C GLN A 294 -10.04 10.87 0.37
N THR A 295 -9.14 10.16 1.06
CA THR A 295 -8.03 10.75 1.83
C THR A 295 -6.95 11.27 0.88
N ILE A 296 -6.65 10.53 -0.19
CA ILE A 296 -5.68 10.96 -1.22
C ILE A 296 -6.20 12.22 -1.92
N LEU A 297 -7.46 12.19 -2.36
CA LEU A 297 -8.11 13.34 -2.99
C LEU A 297 -8.18 14.53 -2.04
N GLY A 298 -8.48 14.30 -0.76
CA GLY A 298 -8.42 15.31 0.29
C GLY A 298 -7.04 15.98 0.40
N LYS A 299 -5.97 15.18 0.38
CA LYS A 299 -4.58 15.68 0.47
C LYS A 299 -4.09 16.43 -0.77
N LEU A 300 -4.56 16.08 -1.97
CA LEU A 300 -4.12 16.68 -3.24
C LEU A 300 -4.76 18.06 -3.55
N GLY A 301 -5.46 18.68 -2.60
CA GLY A 301 -6.23 19.91 -2.82
C GLY A 301 -7.74 19.68 -2.92
N GLY A 302 -8.17 18.48 -2.55
CA GLY A 302 -9.56 18.13 -2.29
C GLY A 302 -10.32 17.67 -3.52
N ILE A 303 -11.45 17.01 -3.24
CA ILE A 303 -12.60 16.88 -4.15
C ILE A 303 -12.93 18.22 -4.83
N PHE A 304 -12.62 19.34 -4.18
CA PHE A 304 -12.78 20.68 -4.73
C PHE A 304 -12.00 20.94 -6.02
N GLN A 305 -10.78 20.42 -6.18
CA GLN A 305 -10.05 20.56 -7.44
C GLN A 305 -10.66 19.76 -8.58
N ILE A 306 -11.15 18.54 -8.29
CA ILE A 306 -11.89 17.75 -9.28
C ILE A 306 -13.20 18.45 -9.65
N LEU A 307 -13.91 18.99 -8.66
CA LEU A 307 -15.09 19.82 -8.89
C LEU A 307 -14.78 21.05 -9.74
N ILE A 308 -13.68 21.78 -9.46
CA ILE A 308 -13.22 22.90 -10.29
C ILE A 308 -12.89 22.41 -11.70
N MET A 309 -12.23 21.26 -11.86
CA MET A 309 -11.89 20.72 -13.17
C MET A 309 -13.14 20.38 -13.98
N ILE A 310 -14.11 19.71 -13.37
CA ILE A 310 -15.43 19.42 -13.96
C ILE A 310 -16.15 20.73 -14.31
N LEU A 311 -16.16 21.69 -13.39
CA LEU A 311 -16.76 23.01 -13.59
C LEU A 311 -16.10 23.75 -14.75
N VAL A 312 -14.77 23.73 -14.87
CA VAL A 312 -14.04 24.34 -15.99
C VAL A 312 -14.36 23.64 -17.31
N ILE A 313 -14.47 22.31 -17.33
CA ILE A 313 -14.87 21.55 -18.52
C ILE A 313 -16.28 21.93 -18.97
N ILE A 314 -17.22 22.11 -18.03
CA ILE A 314 -18.61 22.51 -18.32
C ILE A 314 -18.71 23.99 -18.72
N LEU A 315 -18.00 24.88 -18.02
CA LEU A 315 -18.04 26.32 -18.27
C LEU A 315 -17.32 26.72 -19.57
N ARG A 316 -16.31 25.97 -20.00
CA ARG A 316 -15.54 26.28 -21.21
C ARG A 316 -16.40 26.48 -22.47
N PRO A 317 -17.27 25.55 -22.90
CA PRO A 317 -18.11 25.75 -24.08
C PRO A 317 -19.08 26.92 -23.92
N ILE A 318 -19.60 27.13 -22.71
CA ILE A 318 -20.50 28.26 -22.40
C ILE A 318 -19.76 29.58 -22.63
N VAL A 319 -18.57 29.74 -22.03
CA VAL A 319 -17.74 30.94 -22.17
C VAL A 319 -17.30 31.15 -23.62
N GLU A 320 -16.90 30.09 -24.33
CA GLU A 320 -16.53 30.18 -25.76
C GLU A 320 -17.72 30.64 -26.62
N ASN A 321 -18.94 30.17 -26.33
CA ASN A 321 -20.14 30.59 -27.04
C ASN A 321 -20.53 32.05 -26.74
N PHE A 322 -20.48 32.47 -25.47
CA PHE A 322 -20.69 33.87 -25.11
C PHE A 322 -19.65 34.78 -25.74
N MET A 323 -18.38 34.36 -25.76
CA MET A 323 -17.30 35.12 -26.40
C MET A 323 -17.52 35.24 -27.92
N LYS A 324 -17.97 34.17 -28.59
CA LYS A 324 -18.34 34.21 -30.01
C LYS A 324 -19.52 35.16 -30.25
N LEU A 325 -20.57 35.09 -29.43
CA LEU A 325 -21.73 35.98 -29.53
C LEU A 325 -21.33 37.45 -29.34
N GLU A 326 -20.48 37.75 -28.35
CA GLU A 326 -19.98 39.11 -28.14
C GLU A 326 -19.11 39.58 -29.33
N MET A 327 -18.25 38.71 -29.86
CA MET A 327 -17.48 39.01 -31.07
C MET A 327 -18.39 39.30 -32.27
N VAL A 328 -19.44 38.51 -32.48
CA VAL A 328 -20.43 38.74 -33.55
C VAL A 328 -21.14 40.09 -33.34
N ASN A 329 -21.66 40.35 -32.15
CA ASN A 329 -22.33 41.64 -31.85
C ASN A 329 -21.40 42.84 -32.03
N SER A 330 -20.11 42.68 -31.68
CA SER A 330 -19.11 43.73 -31.87
C SER A 330 -18.66 43.89 -33.32
N LEU A 331 -18.69 42.83 -34.14
CA LEU A 331 -18.22 42.87 -35.52
C LEU A 331 -19.31 43.35 -36.48
N PHE A 332 -20.56 43.00 -36.20
CA PHE A 332 -21.71 43.37 -37.01
C PHE A 332 -22.31 44.74 -36.65
N ASN A 333 -21.75 45.46 -35.67
CA ASN A 333 -22.23 46.76 -35.21
C ASN A 333 -23.75 46.83 -35.28
N PHE A 334 -24.42 46.02 -34.45
CA PHE A 334 -25.77 46.36 -34.03
C PHE A 334 -25.64 47.61 -33.14
N SER A 335 -25.26 48.74 -33.74
CA SER A 335 -25.59 50.04 -33.22
C SER A 335 -27.10 50.00 -33.12
N ASP A 336 -27.62 49.99 -31.89
CA ASP A 336 -29.03 50.22 -31.63
C ASP A 336 -29.42 51.51 -32.36
N SER A 337 -29.89 51.35 -33.60
CA SER A 337 -30.46 52.42 -34.41
C SER A 337 -31.90 52.65 -33.99
N PHE A 338 -32.25 52.31 -32.74
CA PHE A 338 -33.28 53.02 -32.00
C PHE A 338 -32.74 54.43 -31.73
N GLN A 339 -32.70 55.21 -32.81
CA GLN A 339 -32.85 56.65 -32.73
C GLN A 339 -34.12 56.91 -31.93
N THR A 340 -33.96 57.11 -30.63
CA THR A 340 -34.90 57.93 -29.87
C THR A 340 -34.94 59.24 -30.63
N GLN A 341 -36.01 59.45 -31.41
CA GLN A 341 -36.30 60.71 -32.05
C GLN A 341 -36.41 61.75 -30.94
N GLN A 342 -35.29 62.41 -30.65
CA GLN A 342 -35.29 63.71 -30.01
C GLN A 342 -35.95 64.65 -31.02
N HIS A 343 -37.25 64.87 -30.85
CA HIS A 343 -37.94 66.00 -31.46
C HIS A 343 -37.26 67.30 -31.02
N PRO A 344 -36.78 68.14 -31.95
CA PRO A 344 -36.50 69.54 -31.68
C PRO A 344 -37.73 70.37 -32.07
N ASN A 345 -38.25 71.14 -31.12
CA ASN A 345 -39.08 72.36 -31.31
C ASN A 345 -39.10 73.02 -29.91
N ILE A 346 -38.40 74.12 -29.59
CA ILE A 346 -38.46 75.49 -30.16
C ILE A 346 -39.95 75.84 -30.39
N SER A 347 -40.64 76.70 -29.66
CA SER A 347 -40.24 77.99 -29.07
C SER A 347 -41.39 78.61 -28.24
N LYS A 348 -41.00 79.48 -27.29
CA LYS A 348 -41.61 80.78 -26.92
C LYS A 348 -42.92 80.85 -26.10
N GLU A 349 -42.74 81.44 -24.91
CA GLU A 349 -43.35 82.71 -24.48
C GLU A 349 -44.83 82.71 -24.04
N LYS A 350 -45.07 82.81 -22.72
CA LYS A 350 -45.58 84.05 -22.09
C LYS A 350 -45.75 83.90 -20.58
N GLU A 351 -45.31 84.94 -19.90
CA GLU A 351 -45.58 85.26 -18.50
C GLU A 351 -47.10 85.37 -18.24
N MET A 352 -47.57 84.90 -17.09
CA MET A 352 -48.52 85.70 -16.29
C MET A 352 -48.48 85.28 -14.82
N LYS A 353 -48.05 86.24 -13.99
CA LYS A 353 -48.14 86.24 -12.53
C LYS A 353 -49.60 86.37 -12.11
N ILE A 354 -50.06 85.56 -11.18
CA ILE A 354 -51.03 85.98 -10.15
C ILE A 354 -50.58 85.39 -8.82
N GLN A 355 -50.09 86.27 -7.95
CA GLN A 355 -50.07 86.10 -6.50
C GLN A 355 -51.51 86.11 -5.99
N ILE A 356 -51.85 85.27 -5.01
CA ILE A 356 -52.59 85.69 -3.82
C ILE A 356 -52.17 84.78 -2.66
N ASN A 357 -51.95 85.45 -1.55
CA ASN A 357 -51.36 85.05 -0.29
C ASN A 357 -52.40 84.49 0.69
N ARG A 358 -51.86 83.80 1.72
CA ARG A 358 -52.36 83.72 3.12
C ARG A 358 -53.61 82.84 3.34
N THR A 359 -53.69 81.97 4.36
CA THR A 359 -53.00 81.94 5.66
C THR A 359 -53.13 80.55 6.31
N GLN A 360 -52.05 80.12 6.96
CA GLN A 360 -52.01 79.50 8.29
C GLN A 360 -52.59 78.09 8.58
N ASN A 361 -51.66 77.25 9.07
CA ASN A 361 -51.75 76.50 10.33
C ASN A 361 -52.82 75.40 10.46
N GLN A 362 -52.39 74.13 10.42
CA GLN A 362 -52.04 73.36 11.62
C GLN A 362 -51.84 71.86 11.33
N ASN A 363 -50.74 71.35 11.87
CA ASN A 363 -50.63 70.10 12.62
C ASN A 363 -50.81 68.72 11.96
N LYS A 364 -49.72 67.97 12.14
CA LYS A 364 -49.63 66.55 12.53
C LYS A 364 -49.91 65.50 11.46
N ASN A 365 -48.82 65.20 10.75
CA ASN A 365 -48.32 63.87 10.39
C ASN A 365 -49.03 62.70 11.09
N GLN A 366 -49.91 62.04 10.35
CA GLN A 366 -50.03 60.58 10.33
C GLN A 366 -49.31 60.11 9.06
N ASP A 367 -48.41 59.14 9.19
CA ASP A 367 -48.57 57.87 8.47
C ASP A 367 -47.39 56.92 8.70
N LEU A 368 -47.75 55.79 9.32
CA LEU A 368 -47.34 54.43 8.99
C LEU A 368 -45.84 54.14 8.81
N SER A 369 -45.24 53.83 9.96
CA SER A 369 -44.16 52.86 10.12
C SER A 369 -44.45 51.53 9.40
N LYS A 370 -43.68 51.23 8.35
CA LYS A 370 -43.27 49.87 7.99
C LYS A 370 -41.77 49.85 7.76
N ASN A 371 -41.10 49.16 8.68
CA ASN A 371 -39.68 48.87 8.76
C ASN A 371 -39.10 48.41 7.41
N GLN A 372 -38.26 49.23 6.80
CA GLN A 372 -37.27 48.78 5.82
C GLN A 372 -35.99 48.40 6.58
N ILE A 373 -35.76 47.10 6.64
CA ILE A 373 -34.56 46.51 7.21
C ILE A 373 -33.37 46.82 6.28
N ASN A 374 -32.39 47.52 6.84
CA ASN A 374 -31.06 47.69 6.26
C ASN A 374 -30.37 46.33 6.11
N TYR A 375 -30.28 45.81 4.88
CA TYR A 375 -29.34 44.75 4.53
C TYR A 375 -28.17 45.34 3.75
N LYS A 376 -27.18 45.88 4.48
CA LYS A 376 -25.80 46.01 3.98
C LYS A 376 -25.12 44.63 4.12
N LEU A 377 -25.39 43.73 3.18
CA LEU A 377 -24.69 42.45 3.07
C LEU A 377 -24.04 42.35 1.69
N ASN A 378 -22.71 42.21 1.71
CA ASN A 378 -21.87 41.62 0.65
C ASN A 378 -22.15 42.05 -0.80
N GLN A 379 -21.83 43.31 -1.08
CA GLN A 379 -21.76 43.86 -2.43
C GLN A 379 -20.59 43.28 -3.29
N SER A 380 -19.78 42.38 -2.73
CA SER A 380 -18.57 41.82 -3.38
C SER A 380 -18.89 40.67 -4.36
N SER A 381 -19.74 39.71 -3.98
CA SER A 381 -20.08 38.57 -4.84
C SER A 381 -21.14 38.90 -5.91
N ILE A 382 -22.06 39.82 -5.59
CA ILE A 382 -23.05 40.31 -6.55
C ILE A 382 -22.38 41.19 -7.63
N GLN A 383 -21.33 41.95 -7.29
CA GLN A 383 -20.55 42.67 -8.29
C GLN A 383 -19.76 41.73 -9.22
N ALA A 384 -19.30 40.57 -8.73
CA ALA A 384 -18.69 39.55 -9.58
C ALA A 384 -19.70 38.88 -10.53
N TRP A 385 -20.95 38.66 -10.08
CA TRP A 385 -22.04 38.20 -10.94
C TRP A 385 -22.48 39.28 -11.95
N LEU A 386 -22.54 40.55 -11.55
CA LEU A 386 -22.82 41.68 -12.44
C LEU A 386 -21.69 41.94 -13.46
N MET A 387 -20.46 41.51 -13.18
CA MET A 387 -19.36 41.50 -14.16
C MET A 387 -19.60 40.50 -15.29
N ILE A 388 -20.24 39.36 -15.01
CA ILE A 388 -20.56 38.33 -16.02
C ILE A 388 -21.72 38.78 -16.92
N PHE A 389 -22.62 39.62 -16.40
CA PHE A 389 -23.80 40.13 -17.14
C PHE A 389 -23.60 41.49 -17.86
N GLY A 390 -22.37 41.99 -17.98
CA GLY A 390 -22.03 43.00 -19.00
C GLY A 390 -22.57 44.43 -18.81
N CYS A 391 -23.00 44.84 -17.62
CA CYS A 391 -23.69 46.13 -17.44
C CYS A 391 -22.78 47.36 -17.11
N ASN A 392 -21.45 47.30 -17.22
CA ASN A 392 -20.59 48.43 -16.81
C ASN A 392 -19.61 48.92 -17.89
N LYS A 393 -19.98 50.03 -18.58
CA LYS A 393 -19.20 50.66 -19.67
C LYS A 393 -17.76 51.04 -19.29
N SER A 394 -17.50 51.40 -18.04
CA SER A 394 -16.15 51.80 -17.59
C SER A 394 -15.17 50.63 -17.53
N GLN A 395 -15.65 49.41 -17.28
CA GLN A 395 -14.81 48.21 -17.20
C GLN A 395 -14.55 47.59 -18.57
N LYS A 396 -15.45 47.78 -19.55
CA LYS A 396 -15.21 47.41 -20.95
C LYS A 396 -13.93 48.04 -21.50
N GLN A 397 -13.63 49.28 -21.10
CA GLN A 397 -12.38 49.94 -21.48
C GLN A 397 -11.14 49.27 -20.86
N LYS A 398 -11.23 48.83 -19.59
CA LYS A 398 -10.15 48.08 -18.93
C LYS A 398 -9.95 46.70 -19.57
N PHE A 399 -11.02 46.05 -20.02
CA PHE A 399 -10.95 44.77 -20.72
C PHE A 399 -10.36 44.91 -22.13
N ILE A 400 -10.72 45.96 -22.88
CA ILE A 400 -10.08 46.30 -24.17
C ILE A 400 -8.58 46.55 -23.97
N PHE A 401 -8.21 47.27 -22.91
CA PHE A 401 -6.80 47.49 -22.57
C PHE A 401 -6.08 46.19 -22.22
N ALA A 402 -6.68 45.31 -21.42
CA ALA A 402 -6.14 44.00 -21.08
C ALA A 402 -6.01 43.08 -22.31
N LYS A 403 -7.01 43.07 -23.19
CA LYS A 403 -7.03 42.34 -24.47
C LYS A 403 -5.89 42.80 -25.38
N ASN A 404 -5.68 44.10 -25.51
CA ASN A 404 -4.57 44.66 -26.29
C ASN A 404 -3.20 44.31 -25.67
N LYS A 405 -3.09 44.26 -24.34
CA LYS A 405 -1.87 43.84 -23.64
C LYS A 405 -1.59 42.34 -23.81
N VAL A 406 -2.62 41.49 -23.77
CA VAL A 406 -2.52 40.04 -24.00
C VAL A 406 -2.18 39.73 -25.46
N ASN A 407 -2.77 40.43 -26.43
CA ASN A 407 -2.42 40.27 -27.84
C ASN A 407 -0.96 40.64 -28.12
N LYS A 408 -0.44 41.72 -27.52
CA LYS A 408 1.00 42.04 -27.58
C LYS A 408 1.87 40.96 -26.96
N ASN A 409 1.43 40.35 -25.86
CA ASN A 409 2.16 39.25 -25.24
C ASN A 409 2.09 37.96 -26.08
N LEU A 410 1.00 37.71 -26.81
CA LEU A 410 0.89 36.60 -27.76
C LEU A 410 1.83 36.74 -28.94
N GLU A 411 2.06 37.96 -29.44
CA GLU A 411 3.10 38.23 -30.44
C GLU A 411 4.50 37.93 -29.89
N ILE A 412 4.79 38.33 -28.65
CA ILE A 412 6.06 38.01 -27.97
C ILE A 412 6.22 36.49 -27.82
N VAL A 413 5.16 35.76 -27.45
CA VAL A 413 5.18 34.30 -27.34
C VAL A 413 5.39 33.64 -28.71
N ASN A 414 4.78 34.15 -29.78
CA ASN A 414 5.02 33.66 -31.14
C ASN A 414 6.47 33.90 -31.59
N ILE A 415 7.05 35.06 -31.25
CA ILE A 415 8.46 35.35 -31.50
C ILE A 415 9.37 34.40 -30.72
N LEU A 416 9.09 34.16 -29.43
CA LEU A 416 9.86 33.22 -28.60
C LEU A 416 9.77 31.79 -29.11
N ARG A 417 8.59 31.36 -29.57
CA ARG A 417 8.37 30.04 -30.18
C ARG A 417 9.17 29.90 -31.47
N LYS A 418 9.16 30.92 -32.34
CA LYS A 418 9.98 30.93 -33.57
C LYS A 418 11.48 30.91 -33.27
N LEU A 419 11.93 31.58 -32.21
CA LEU A 419 13.33 31.50 -31.77
C LEU A 419 13.72 30.12 -31.22
N GLN A 420 12.79 29.41 -30.57
CA GLN A 420 13.02 28.02 -30.14
C GLN A 420 13.08 27.06 -31.33
N GLU A 421 12.18 27.21 -32.31
CA GLU A 421 12.20 26.43 -33.56
C GLU A 421 13.56 26.58 -34.29
N ILE A 422 14.12 27.79 -34.35
CA ILE A 422 15.45 28.04 -34.92
C ILE A 422 16.56 27.32 -34.14
N LYS A 423 16.49 27.27 -32.80
CA LYS A 423 17.48 26.55 -31.98
C LYS A 423 17.41 25.03 -32.19
N ILE A 424 16.20 24.50 -32.38
CA ILE A 424 15.99 23.08 -32.70
C ILE A 424 16.56 22.78 -34.09
N LEU A 425 16.29 23.64 -35.07
CA LEU A 425 16.82 23.51 -36.42
C LEU A 425 18.35 23.57 -36.45
N GLN A 426 18.97 24.45 -35.65
CA GLN A 426 20.42 24.49 -35.48
C GLN A 426 20.99 23.18 -34.92
N LYS A 427 20.30 22.53 -33.98
CA LYS A 427 20.72 21.22 -33.45
C LYS A 427 20.55 20.08 -34.46
N MET A 428 19.58 20.18 -35.37
CA MET A 428 19.35 19.16 -36.39
C MET A 428 20.31 19.30 -37.58
N LEU A 429 20.62 20.53 -37.99
CA LEU A 429 21.47 20.79 -39.16
C LEU A 429 22.97 20.72 -38.87
N LEU A 430 23.37 20.93 -37.61
CA LEU A 430 24.77 20.97 -37.22
C LEU A 430 25.14 19.70 -36.46
N THR A 431 26.29 19.12 -36.80
CA THR A 431 26.87 18.05 -35.98
C THR A 431 27.31 18.58 -34.62
N ASN A 432 27.41 17.71 -33.61
CA ASN A 432 27.75 18.11 -32.23
C ASN A 432 29.03 18.96 -32.16
N ASP A 433 30.04 18.64 -32.96
CA ASP A 433 31.30 19.40 -32.99
C ASP A 433 31.12 20.81 -33.58
N GLN A 434 30.31 20.95 -34.64
CA GLN A 434 29.97 22.25 -35.23
C GLN A 434 29.15 23.10 -34.26
N TYR A 435 28.24 22.48 -33.52
CA TYR A 435 27.46 23.15 -32.48
C TYR A 435 28.34 23.64 -31.32
N ILE A 436 29.32 22.82 -30.87
CA ILE A 436 30.30 23.22 -29.85
C ILE A 436 31.17 24.38 -30.36
N PHE A 437 31.62 24.32 -31.62
CA PHE A 437 32.40 25.38 -32.25
C PHE A 437 31.61 26.70 -32.31
N LEU A 438 30.35 26.68 -32.77
CA LEU A 438 29.45 27.84 -32.81
C LEU A 438 29.19 28.43 -31.42
N LYS A 439 28.98 27.59 -30.42
CA LYS A 439 28.79 28.03 -29.02
C LYS A 439 30.04 28.70 -28.46
N LYS A 440 31.23 28.19 -28.80
CA LYS A 440 32.53 28.78 -28.39
C LYS A 440 32.78 30.11 -29.10
N TYR A 441 32.42 30.22 -30.38
CA TYR A 441 32.57 31.46 -31.15
C TYR A 441 31.62 32.57 -30.67
N LYS A 442 30.35 32.24 -30.35
CA LYS A 442 29.37 33.19 -29.84
C LYS A 442 29.81 33.85 -28.53
N ARG A 443 30.38 33.06 -27.60
CA ARG A 443 30.95 33.59 -26.34
C ARG A 443 32.11 34.55 -26.56
N LYS A 444 32.90 34.37 -27.63
CA LYS A 444 34.04 35.23 -27.96
C LYS A 444 33.61 36.57 -28.58
N ILE A 445 32.47 36.58 -29.28
CA ILE A 445 31.85 37.80 -29.84
C ILE A 445 31.20 38.64 -28.75
N ASP A 446 30.55 38.01 -27.76
CA ASP A 446 29.91 38.75 -26.66
C ASP A 446 30.94 39.35 -25.67
N GLN A 447 32.16 38.79 -25.60
CA GLN A 447 33.23 39.27 -24.71
C GLN A 447 34.12 40.35 -25.34
N ASN A 448 34.21 40.40 -26.67
CA ASN A 448 34.97 41.44 -27.37
C ASN A 448 33.98 42.39 -28.02
N GLY A 449 33.61 43.45 -27.30
CA GLY A 449 32.66 44.48 -27.75
C GLY A 449 32.88 44.89 -29.21
N PHE A 450 31.78 44.98 -29.95
CA PHE A 450 31.73 45.34 -31.38
C PHE A 450 32.53 46.61 -31.68
N SER A 451 33.78 46.47 -32.12
CA SER A 451 34.53 47.52 -32.80
C SER A 451 34.16 47.53 -34.28
N LYS A 452 33.79 48.70 -34.79
CA LYS A 452 33.01 48.95 -36.02
C LYS A 452 33.75 48.76 -37.37
N THR A 453 34.90 48.10 -37.42
CA THR A 453 35.73 48.12 -38.64
C THR A 453 36.13 46.73 -39.11
N CYS A 454 35.18 45.94 -39.65
CA CYS A 454 35.51 44.83 -40.57
C CYS A 454 34.26 44.28 -41.29
N ILE A 455 33.70 45.03 -42.25
CA ILE A 455 32.64 44.51 -43.14
C ILE A 455 33.19 43.98 -44.48
N LYS A 456 34.45 44.29 -44.87
CA LYS A 456 34.96 43.90 -46.19
C LYS A 456 35.58 42.49 -46.30
N TYR A 457 35.93 41.82 -45.20
CA TYR A 457 36.55 40.48 -45.26
C TYR A 457 35.56 39.30 -45.24
N ASN A 458 34.27 39.54 -44.98
CA ASN A 458 33.29 38.47 -44.78
C ASN A 458 32.71 37.88 -46.07
N SER A 459 32.72 38.59 -47.21
CA SER A 459 32.10 38.05 -48.43
C SER A 459 32.94 36.94 -49.09
N ILE A 460 34.27 37.04 -49.01
CA ILE A 460 35.19 36.04 -49.59
C ILE A 460 35.11 34.73 -48.80
N TYR A 461 35.01 34.81 -47.47
CA TYR A 461 34.87 33.62 -46.62
C TYR A 461 33.50 32.94 -46.78
N TYR A 462 32.43 33.72 -46.97
CA TYR A 462 31.10 33.16 -47.25
C TYR A 462 31.06 32.44 -48.60
N LEU A 463 31.72 32.98 -49.62
CA LEU A 463 31.81 32.34 -50.93
C LEU A 463 32.62 31.03 -50.87
N ALA A 464 33.74 31.01 -50.13
CA ALA A 464 34.53 29.80 -49.91
C ALA A 464 33.74 28.72 -49.14
N LEU A 465 32.91 29.12 -48.17
CA LEU A 465 32.03 28.21 -47.42
C LEU A 465 30.93 27.63 -48.33
N ILE A 466 30.31 28.44 -49.19
CA ILE A 466 29.29 28.00 -50.14
C ILE A 466 29.88 27.02 -51.16
N ILE A 467 31.10 27.28 -51.66
CA ILE A 467 31.80 26.37 -52.58
C ILE A 467 32.07 25.01 -51.89
N LYS A 468 32.50 25.03 -50.63
CA LYS A 468 32.80 23.81 -49.86
C LYS A 468 31.53 23.02 -49.48
N ILE A 469 30.42 23.71 -49.22
CA ILE A 469 29.11 23.07 -49.01
C ILE A 469 28.61 22.41 -50.30
N ASN A 470 28.79 23.07 -51.44
CA ASN A 470 28.41 22.50 -52.74
C ASN A 470 29.28 21.30 -53.14
N SER A 471 30.57 21.27 -52.78
CA SER A 471 31.42 20.08 -53.00
C SER A 471 30.99 18.89 -52.13
N ILE A 472 30.61 19.14 -50.86
CA ILE A 472 30.09 18.10 -49.96
C ILE A 472 28.75 17.55 -50.46
N ARG A 473 27.89 18.42 -51.01
CA ARG A 473 26.60 17.99 -51.60
C ARG A 473 26.77 17.06 -52.79
N ARG A 474 27.78 17.29 -53.64
CA ARG A 474 28.14 16.39 -54.75
C ARG A 474 28.69 15.04 -54.28
N ILE A 475 29.44 15.01 -53.17
CA ILE A 475 29.95 13.76 -52.58
C ILE A 475 28.79 12.93 -52.02
N ASN A 476 27.85 13.57 -51.30
CA ASN A 476 26.70 12.88 -50.73
C ASN A 476 25.75 12.31 -51.80
N GLN A 477 25.58 12.98 -52.94
CA GLN A 477 24.81 12.43 -54.07
C GLN A 477 25.50 11.19 -54.70
N LYS A 478 26.83 11.18 -54.80
CA LYS A 478 27.57 9.99 -55.28
C LYS A 478 27.43 8.79 -54.34
N ILE A 479 27.45 9.04 -53.03
CA ILE A 479 27.26 7.99 -52.00
C ILE A 479 25.83 7.44 -52.06
N LEU A 480 24.83 8.30 -52.24
CA LEU A 480 23.43 7.86 -52.35
C LEU A 480 23.22 6.94 -53.56
N ILE A 481 23.81 7.28 -54.71
CA ILE A 481 23.76 6.45 -55.93
C ILE A 481 24.48 5.10 -55.75
N GLN A 482 25.59 5.06 -55.00
CA GLN A 482 26.26 3.79 -54.68
C GLN A 482 25.44 2.91 -53.73
N ILE A 483 24.76 3.51 -52.75
CA ILE A 483 23.86 2.80 -51.85
C ILE A 483 22.67 2.23 -52.61
N GLU A 484 22.09 2.99 -53.55
CA GLU A 484 21.00 2.50 -54.41
C GLU A 484 21.42 1.32 -55.29
N LYS A 485 22.64 1.35 -55.85
CA LYS A 485 23.21 0.20 -56.57
C LYS A 485 23.41 -1.03 -55.68
N LEU A 486 23.85 -0.84 -54.44
CA LEU A 486 24.04 -1.94 -53.48
C LEU A 486 22.72 -2.51 -52.97
N ILE A 487 21.67 -1.69 -52.87
CA ILE A 487 20.32 -2.14 -52.50
C ILE A 487 19.72 -2.98 -53.62
N ASN A 488 19.88 -2.57 -54.89
CA ASN A 488 19.36 -3.33 -56.03
C ASN A 488 20.11 -4.66 -56.26
N LEU A 489 21.41 -4.73 -55.98
CA LEU A 489 22.20 -5.98 -56.05
C LEU A 489 21.85 -7.01 -54.97
N ARG A 490 21.04 -6.64 -53.97
CA ARG A 490 20.60 -7.52 -52.89
C ARG A 490 19.15 -7.99 -53.05
N ALA A 491 18.46 -7.48 -54.08
CA ALA A 491 17.06 -7.76 -54.37
C ALA A 491 16.88 -8.82 -55.49
N ASP A 492 17.96 -9.18 -56.18
CA ASP A 492 18.10 -10.36 -57.05
C ASP A 492 18.89 -11.44 -56.29
#